data_AF-A0A6L6WHB4-F1
#
_entry.id   AF-A0A6L6WHB4-F1
#
_cell.length_a   1.000
_cell.length_b   1.000
_cell.length_c   1.000
_cell.angle_alpha   90.00
_cell.angle_beta   90.00
_cell.angle_gamma   90.00
#
_symmetry.space_group_name_H-M   'P 1'
#
loop_
_entity.id
_entity.type
_entity.pdbx_description
1 polymer ?
#
loop_
_entity_poly.entity_id
_entity_poly.type
_entity_poly.pdbx_seq_one_letter_code
_entity_poly.pdbx_strand_id
1 'polypeptide(L)' 'MSTQDMNFGAVVLVGDFNWRKRSMRKSLAAWLFGRRDRFTHLDKACTVAWWRDEPYLIGFREMRGGCWEKA' A
#
# COMPACT_ATOMS: atom_id res chain seq x y z
N MET A 1 -7.06 -5.92 -18.56
CA MET A 1 -7.15 -5.42 -17.18
C MET A 1 -7.52 -6.60 -16.31
N SER A 2 -6.61 -7.14 -15.50
CA SER A 2 -6.91 -8.31 -14.67
C SER A 2 -7.75 -7.89 -13.47
N THR A 3 -8.69 -8.71 -13.00
CA THR A 3 -9.51 -8.41 -11.81
C THR A 3 -8.65 -8.19 -10.56
N GLN A 4 -7.47 -8.83 -10.51
CA GLN A 4 -6.49 -8.63 -9.45
C GLN A 4 -5.96 -7.19 -9.43
N ASP A 5 -5.74 -6.57 -10.59
CA ASP A 5 -5.33 -5.16 -10.68
C ASP A 5 -6.36 -4.21 -10.08
N MET A 6 -7.63 -4.46 -10.35
CA MET A 6 -8.71 -3.64 -9.79
C MET A 6 -8.78 -3.78 -8.27
N ASN A 7 -8.58 -4.98 -7.72
CA ASN A 7 -8.57 -5.20 -6.28
C ASN A 7 -7.38 -4.48 -5.61
N PHE A 8 -6.17 -4.58 -6.16
CA PHE A 8 -5.02 -3.86 -5.59
C PHE A 8 -5.16 -2.34 -5.70
N GLY A 9 -5.67 -1.84 -6.83
CA GLY A 9 -5.98 -0.42 -7.00
C GLY A 9 -7.00 0.09 -5.99
N ALA A 10 -8.06 -0.69 -5.72
CA ALA A 10 -9.07 -0.35 -4.72
C ALA A 10 -8.47 -0.29 -3.29
N VAL A 11 -7.61 -1.23 -2.92
CA VAL A 11 -6.94 -1.25 -1.61
C VAL A 11 -6.05 -0.01 -1.41
N VAL A 12 -5.32 0.39 -2.45
CA VAL A 12 -4.47 1.60 -2.41
C VAL A 12 -5.31 2.87 -2.25
N LEU A 13 -6.41 2.99 -3.01
CA LEU A 13 -7.34 4.12 -2.91
C LEU A 13 -8.02 4.21 -1.54
N VAL A 14 -8.52 3.10 -1.01
CA VAL A 14 -9.12 3.06 0.33
C VAL A 14 -8.08 3.36 1.40
N GLY A 15 -6.86 2.88 1.23
CA GLY A 15 -5.74 3.17 2.14
C GLY A 15 -5.37 4.65 2.21
N ASP A 16 -5.29 5.36 1.07
CA ASP A 16 -5.05 6.81 1.03
C ASP A 16 -6.23 7.59 1.62
N PHE A 17 -7.46 7.18 1.28
CA PHE A 17 -8.67 7.80 1.81
C PHE A 17 -8.73 7.69 3.34
N ASN A 18 -8.42 6.51 3.89
CA ASN A 18 -8.33 6.30 5.33
C ASN A 18 -7.21 7.12 5.96
N TRP A 19 -6.07 7.25 5.28
CA TRP A 19 -4.95 8.07 5.74
C TRP A 19 -5.32 9.56 5.82
N ARG A 20 -6.04 10.10 4.82
CA ARG A 20 -6.48 11.50 4.79
C ARG A 20 -7.67 11.80 5.69
N LYS A 21 -8.62 10.86 5.82
CA LYS A 21 -9.88 11.08 6.55
C LYS A 21 -9.77 10.78 8.03
N ARG A 22 -8.90 9.87 8.47
CA ARG A 22 -8.77 9.53 9.91
C ARG A 22 -7.79 10.43 10.64
N SER A 23 -8.10 10.65 11.92
CA SER A 23 -7.22 11.30 12.89
C SER A 23 -5.82 10.66 12.84
N MET A 24 -4.78 11.48 12.63
CA MET A 24 -3.39 11.03 12.43
C MET A 24 -2.93 10.01 13.47
N ARG A 25 -3.47 10.05 14.69
CA ARG A 25 -3.17 9.08 15.76
C ARG A 25 -3.49 7.64 15.38
N LYS A 26 -4.62 7.40 14.68
CA LYS A 26 -4.99 6.05 14.23
C LYS A 26 -4.11 5.58 13.07
N SER A 27 -3.76 6.49 12.17
CA SER A 27 -2.82 6.24 11.08
C SER A 27 -1.42 5.92 11.60
N LEU A 28 -0.96 6.65 12.63
CA LEU A 28 0.31 6.40 13.30
C LEU A 28 0.30 5.07 14.08
N ALA A 29 -0.80 4.75 14.77
CA ALA A 29 -0.97 3.46 15.45
C ALA A 29 -1.00 2.30 14.45
N ALA A 30 -1.67 2.46 13.32
CA ALA A 30 -1.63 1.50 12.21
C ALA A 30 -0.22 1.36 11.63
N TRP A 31 0.54 2.45 11.54
CA TRP A 31 1.92 2.43 11.07
C TRP A 31 2.88 1.73 12.04
N LEU A 32 2.70 1.92 13.36
CA LEU A 32 3.54 1.35 14.41
C LEU A 32 3.19 -0.10 14.75
N PHE A 33 1.90 -0.43 14.86
CA PHE A 33 1.40 -1.71 15.38
C PHE A 33 0.62 -2.54 14.36
N GLY A 34 0.33 -2.00 13.17
CA GLY A 34 -0.38 -2.71 12.12
C GLY A 34 0.47 -3.77 11.42
N ARG A 35 -0.20 -4.82 10.92
CA ARG A 35 0.44 -5.85 10.11
C ARG A 35 0.79 -5.24 8.76
N ARG A 36 2.07 -5.21 8.42
CA ARG A 36 2.57 -4.63 7.16
C ARG A 36 2.55 -5.69 6.08
N ASP A 37 1.80 -5.43 5.02
CA ASP A 37 1.72 -6.26 3.84
C ASP A 37 2.37 -5.51 2.66
N ARG A 38 3.25 -6.20 1.94
CA ARG A 38 3.98 -5.65 0.81
C ARG A 38 3.62 -6.46 -0.42
N PHE A 39 3.01 -5.80 -1.39
CA PHE A 39 2.62 -6.42 -2.66
C PHE A 39 3.18 -5.62 -3.82
N THR A 40 3.67 -6.35 -4.83
CA THR A 40 4.14 -5.75 -6.08
C THR A 40 2.99 -5.76 -7.07
N HIS A 41 2.62 -4.58 -7.54
CA HIS A 41 1.51 -4.40 -8.45
C HIS A 41 1.89 -3.46 -9.60
N LEU A 42 1.81 -3.91 -10.86
CA LEU A 42 2.19 -3.11 -12.05
C LEU A 42 3.62 -2.51 -11.97
N ASP A 43 4.61 -3.27 -11.52
CA ASP A 43 5.99 -2.76 -11.28
C ASP A 43 6.04 -1.65 -10.20
N LYS A 44 5.04 -1.58 -9.32
CA LYS A 44 4.99 -0.66 -8.18
C LYS A 44 4.96 -1.47 -6.90
N ALA A 45 5.90 -1.19 -6.01
CA ALA A 45 5.93 -1.73 -4.67
C ALA A 45 4.96 -0.94 -3.79
N CYS A 46 3.83 -1.57 -3.46
CA CYS A 46 2.85 -1.03 -2.54
C CYS A 46 3.09 -1.61 -1.14
N THR A 47 3.13 -0.73 -0.14
CA THR A 47 3.19 -1.10 1.28
C THR A 47 1.92 -0.62 1.96
N VAL A 48 1.12 -1.57 2.43
CA VAL A 48 -0.13 -1.32 3.15
C VAL A 48 0.01 -1.85 4.57
N ALA A 49 -0.39 -1.07 5.56
CA ALA A 49 -0.55 -1.56 6.92
C ALA A 49 -2.02 -1.86 7.18
N TRP A 50 -2.27 -3.04 7.73
CA TRP A 50 -3.59 -3.45 8.18
C TRP A 50 -3.73 -3.19 9.67
N TRP A 51 -4.75 -2.41 10.04
CA TRP A 51 -5.04 -2.07 11.43
C TRP A 51 -6.53 -2.15 11.69
N ARG A 52 -6.94 -3.06 12.59
CA ARG A 52 -8.34 -3.39 12.89
C ARG A 52 -9.17 -3.66 11.62
N ASP A 53 -8.63 -4.49 10.73
CA ASP A 53 -9.25 -4.87 9.45
C ASP A 53 -9.33 -3.73 8.40
N GLU A 54 -8.81 -2.53 8.71
CA GLU A 54 -8.75 -1.43 7.75
C GLU A 54 -7.37 -1.32 7.10
N PRO A 55 -7.30 -1.18 5.76
CA PRO A 55 -6.05 -0.92 5.07
C PRO A 55 -5.67 0.57 5.21
N TYR A 56 -4.38 0.81 5.45
CA TYR A 56 -3.75 2.13 5.45
C TYR A 56 -2.58 2.11 4.47
N LEU A 57 -2.58 3.03 3.51
CA LEU A 57 -1.49 3.13 2.56
C LEU A 57 -0.30 3.84 3.24
N ILE A 58 0.77 3.08 3.45
CA ILE A 58 1.98 3.57 4.15
C ILE A 58 2.99 4.09 3.14
N GLY A 59 3.09 3.41 2.00
CA GLY A 59 4.08 3.72 0.99
C GLY A 59 3.66 3.17 -0.35
N PHE A 60 3.79 4.01 -1.36
CA PHE A 60 3.63 3.63 -2.76
C PHE A 60 4.92 4.01 -3.46
N ARG A 61 5.70 3.00 -3.86
CA ARG A 61 6.97 3.22 -4.52
C ARG A 61 6.92 2.59 -5.89
N GLU A 62 6.95 3.42 -6.92
CA GLU A 62 7.19 2.95 -8.28
C GLU A 62 8.56 2.29 -8.29
N MET A 63 8.65 1.00 -8.68
CA MET A 63 9.94 0.47 -9.05
C MET A 63 10.26 1.18 -10.36
N ARG A 64 11.17 2.15 -10.32
CA ARG A 64 11.74 2.66 -11.57
C ARG A 64 12.46 1.48 -12.18
N GLY A 65 11.88 0.89 -13.23
CA GLY A 65 12.60 0.06 -14.17
C GLY A 65 13.96 0.72 -14.48
N GLY A 66 15.02 0.06 -14.07
CA GLY A 66 16.37 0.63 -14.11
C GLY A 66 17.36 -0.24 -13.37
N CYS A 67 17.45 -1.52 -13.75
CA CYS A 67 18.65 -2.35 -13.80
C CYS A 67 18.27 -3.83 -13.62
N TRP A 68 17.82 -4.46 -14.72
CA TRP A 68 17.95 -5.91 -14.90
C TRP A 68 18.92 -6.11 -16.07
N GLU A 69 20.18 -5.80 -15.84
CA GLU A 69 21.30 -6.28 -16.65
C GLU A 69 22.47 -6.46 -15.68
N LYS A 70 22.55 -7.64 -15.05
CA LYS A 70 23.78 -8.24 -14.50
C LYS A 70 23.49 -9.68 -14.09
N ALA A 71 23.74 -10.61 -15.01
CA ALA A 71 24.54 -11.83 -14.83
C ALA A 71 24.26 -12.78 -16.02
#